data_AF-A0A3Q0ILI4-F1
#
_entry.id   AF-A0A3Q0ILI4-F1
#
_cell.length_a   1.000
_cell.length_b   1.000
_cell.length_c   1.000
_cell.angle_alpha   90.00
_cell.angle_beta   90.00
_cell.angle_gamma   90.00
#
_symmetry.space_group_name_H-M   'P 1'
#
loop_
_entity.id
_entity.type
_entity.pdbx_description
1 polymer ?
#
loop_
_entity_poly.entity_id
_entity_poly.type
_entity_poly.pdbx_seq_one_letter_code
_entity_poly.pdbx_strand_id
1 'polypeptide(L)'
;MDKPCPEDLDVMLSLHYYDIFQAIEEENIASCKSLIKSLPDINGLHPDLHIGVIHASSTIPCTKFARDLFRTLVKWNVDVNALTGEGYSPLDIAVSNDRLETTKFLLKHGAQPSDRTLELAQEFNNASCEKLIQKSLASVSAGYDTDVLVKELKKLGLNPGPITKTTKPVYLRYKDRHMLKGGTEVKQRW
;
A
#
# COMPACT_ATOMS: atom_id res chain seq x y z
N MET A 1 -23.84 0.24 -31.11
CA MET A 1 -23.10 -0.66 -30.22
C MET A 1 -23.55 -0.30 -28.82
N ASP A 2 -24.44 -1.09 -28.25
CA ASP A 2 -24.93 -0.87 -26.89
C ASP A 2 -23.78 -1.07 -25.91
N LYS A 3 -23.72 -0.20 -24.89
CA LYS A 3 -22.75 -0.35 -23.80
C LYS A 3 -23.09 -1.65 -23.04
N PRO A 4 -22.10 -2.45 -22.65
CA PRO A 4 -22.34 -3.68 -21.88
C PRO A 4 -23.05 -3.35 -20.56
N CYS A 5 -23.90 -4.27 -20.09
CA CYS A 5 -24.55 -4.15 -18.79
C CYS A 5 -23.50 -4.17 -17.66
N PRO A 6 -23.77 -3.52 -16.51
CA PRO A 6 -22.83 -3.49 -15.38
C PRO A 6 -22.38 -4.88 -14.92
N GLU A 7 -23.28 -5.86 -14.94
CA GLU A 7 -22.98 -7.24 -14.56
C GLU A 7 -21.98 -7.90 -15.53
N ASP A 8 -22.10 -7.62 -16.83
CA ASP A 8 -21.16 -8.14 -17.85
C ASP A 8 -19.78 -7.48 -17.71
N LEU A 9 -19.75 -6.22 -17.28
CA LEU A 9 -18.50 -5.49 -17.03
C LEU A 9 -17.77 -6.05 -15.80
N ASP A 10 -18.49 -6.36 -14.72
CA ASP A 10 -17.91 -6.94 -13.50
C ASP A 10 -17.39 -8.36 -13.75
N VAL A 11 -18.11 -9.18 -14.54
CA VAL A 11 -17.62 -10.51 -14.95
C VAL A 11 -16.35 -10.38 -15.81
N MET A 12 -16.32 -9.45 -16.77
CA MET A 12 -15.12 -9.20 -17.57
C MET A 12 -13.96 -8.69 -16.73
N LEU A 13 -14.19 -7.80 -15.75
CA LEU A 13 -13.15 -7.31 -14.86
C LEU A 13 -12.61 -8.44 -13.97
N SER A 14 -13.51 -9.24 -13.38
CA SER A 14 -13.14 -10.42 -12.58
C SER A 14 -12.24 -11.37 -13.38
N LEU A 15 -12.59 -11.67 -14.64
CA LEU A 15 -11.75 -12.49 -15.53
C LEU A 15 -10.35 -11.87 -15.78
N HIS A 16 -10.26 -10.58 -16.09
CA HIS A 16 -8.95 -9.93 -16.35
C HIS A 16 -8.02 -9.96 -15.11
N TYR A 17 -8.57 -9.73 -13.91
CA TYR A 17 -7.77 -9.80 -12.67
C TYR A 17 -7.46 -11.24 -12.26
N TYR A 18 -8.38 -12.18 -12.53
CA TYR A 18 -8.15 -13.61 -12.30
C TYR A 18 -6.98 -14.13 -13.15
N ASP A 19 -6.96 -13.83 -14.45
CA ASP A 19 -5.92 -14.29 -15.38
C ASP A 19 -4.52 -13.83 -14.94
N ILE A 20 -4.39 -12.58 -14.48
CA ILE A 20 -3.09 -12.08 -14.00
C ILE A 20 -2.71 -12.67 -12.64
N PHE A 21 -3.67 -12.90 -11.74
CA PHE A 21 -3.38 -13.54 -10.45
C PHE A 21 -2.93 -14.99 -10.65
N GLN A 22 -3.59 -15.73 -11.53
CA GLN A 22 -3.16 -17.07 -11.91
C GLN A 22 -1.75 -17.05 -12.54
N ALA A 23 -1.48 -16.12 -13.48
CA ALA A 23 -0.15 -16.00 -14.08
C ALA A 23 0.95 -15.65 -13.05
N ILE A 24 0.58 -14.94 -11.98
CA ILE A 24 1.47 -14.63 -10.86
C ILE A 24 1.75 -15.88 -10.03
N GLU A 25 0.73 -16.66 -9.68
CA GLU A 25 0.85 -17.92 -8.94
C GLU A 25 1.70 -18.95 -9.70
N GLU A 26 1.57 -18.99 -11.03
CA GLU A 26 2.36 -19.84 -11.92
C GLU A 26 3.80 -19.32 -12.18
N GLU A 27 4.18 -18.17 -11.60
CA GLU A 27 5.45 -17.47 -11.85
C GLU A 27 5.74 -17.19 -13.35
N ASN A 28 4.69 -17.03 -14.15
CA ASN A 28 4.80 -16.85 -15.59
C ASN A 28 4.98 -15.36 -15.95
N ILE A 29 6.24 -14.90 -15.94
CA ILE A 29 6.57 -13.49 -16.21
C ILE A 29 6.19 -13.03 -17.61
N ALA A 30 6.14 -13.93 -18.59
CA ALA A 30 5.76 -13.59 -19.97
C ALA A 30 4.26 -13.28 -20.04
N SER A 31 3.42 -14.14 -19.45
CA SER A 31 1.98 -13.91 -19.32
C SER A 31 1.70 -12.67 -18.49
N CYS A 32 2.34 -12.49 -17.34
CA CYS A 32 2.19 -11.29 -16.52
C CYS A 32 2.43 -10.00 -17.32
N LYS A 33 3.51 -9.93 -18.10
CA LYS A 33 3.83 -8.76 -18.93
C LYS A 33 2.78 -8.49 -20.01
N SER A 34 2.26 -9.55 -20.63
CA SER A 34 1.21 -9.41 -21.64
C SER A 34 -0.10 -8.93 -21.01
N LEU A 35 -0.50 -9.55 -19.90
CA LEU A 35 -1.73 -9.25 -19.18
C LEU A 35 -1.70 -7.84 -18.59
N ILE A 36 -0.59 -7.40 -18.00
CA ILE A 36 -0.41 -6.03 -17.50
C ILE A 36 -0.66 -5.00 -18.60
N LYS A 37 -0.24 -5.28 -19.84
CA LYS A 37 -0.45 -4.38 -20.98
C LYS A 37 -1.91 -4.28 -21.39
N SER A 38 -2.70 -5.34 -21.17
CA SER A 38 -4.13 -5.39 -21.49
C SER A 38 -5.03 -5.10 -20.29
N LEU A 39 -4.49 -4.89 -19.09
CA LEU A 39 -5.29 -4.59 -17.91
C LEU A 39 -6.06 -3.28 -18.10
N PRO A 40 -7.36 -3.25 -17.73
CA PRO A 40 -8.15 -2.01 -17.74
C PRO A 40 -7.56 -0.94 -16.81
N ASP A 41 -7.09 -1.35 -15.64
CA ASP A 41 -6.40 -0.52 -14.66
C ASP A 41 -5.39 -1.39 -13.87
N ILE A 42 -4.14 -0.95 -13.75
CA ILE A 42 -3.12 -1.67 -12.95
C ILE A 42 -3.36 -1.52 -11.44
N ASN A 43 -4.06 -0.46 -11.03
CA ASN A 43 -4.38 -0.16 -9.64
C ASN A 43 -5.77 -0.62 -9.23
N GLY A 44 -6.57 -1.14 -10.17
CA GLY A 44 -7.90 -1.63 -9.86
C GLY A 44 -7.86 -2.88 -9.00
N LEU A 45 -8.95 -3.08 -8.27
CA LEU A 45 -9.14 -4.22 -7.40
C LEU A 45 -9.95 -5.28 -8.13
N HIS A 46 -9.60 -6.54 -7.90
CA HIS A 46 -10.44 -7.67 -8.26
C HIS A 46 -11.82 -7.50 -7.59
N PRO A 47 -12.95 -7.57 -8.33
CA PRO A 47 -14.28 -7.31 -7.79
C PRO A 47 -14.62 -8.15 -6.56
N ASP A 48 -14.33 -9.46 -6.60
CA ASP A 48 -14.67 -10.36 -5.49
C ASP A 48 -13.64 -10.37 -4.34
N LEU A 49 -12.34 -10.35 -4.67
CA LEU A 49 -11.28 -10.46 -3.67
C LEU A 49 -10.93 -9.12 -3.01
N HIS A 50 -11.31 -8.00 -3.64
CA HIS A 50 -10.94 -6.64 -3.24
C HIS A 50 -9.43 -6.42 -3.06
N ILE A 51 -8.62 -7.12 -3.85
CA ILE A 51 -7.15 -6.97 -3.89
C ILE A 51 -6.71 -6.60 -5.31
N GLY A 52 -5.62 -5.86 -5.41
CA GLY A 52 -5.00 -5.47 -6.68
C GLY A 52 -3.75 -6.28 -7.01
N VAL A 53 -3.23 -6.11 -8.23
CA VAL A 53 -2.04 -6.83 -8.72
C VAL A 53 -0.83 -6.66 -7.80
N ILE A 54 -0.62 -5.46 -7.28
CA ILE A 54 0.51 -5.19 -6.37
C ILE A 54 0.37 -5.91 -5.02
N HIS A 55 -0.85 -6.09 -4.53
CA HIS A 55 -1.13 -6.81 -3.29
C HIS A 55 -0.81 -8.30 -3.43
N ALA A 56 -1.30 -8.93 -4.51
CA ALA A 56 -0.96 -10.30 -4.85
C ALA A 56 0.56 -10.47 -5.07
N SER A 57 1.20 -9.50 -5.73
CA SER A 57 2.65 -9.51 -5.94
C SER A 57 3.47 -9.43 -4.63
N SER A 58 2.91 -8.80 -3.59
CA SER A 58 3.56 -8.65 -2.29
C SER A 58 3.56 -9.92 -1.43
N THR A 59 2.74 -10.92 -1.74
CA THR A 59 2.72 -12.21 -1.00
C THR A 59 3.88 -13.13 -1.42
N ILE A 60 4.49 -12.85 -2.57
CA ILE A 60 5.45 -13.74 -3.23
C ILE A 60 6.82 -13.69 -2.51
N PRO A 61 7.47 -14.84 -2.28
CA PRO A 61 8.85 -14.86 -1.84
C PRO A 61 9.76 -14.14 -2.84
N CYS A 62 10.87 -13.57 -2.37
CA CYS A 62 11.78 -12.83 -3.24
C CYS A 62 12.61 -13.76 -4.13
N THR A 63 11.99 -14.18 -5.24
CA THR A 63 12.61 -14.96 -6.31
C THR A 63 13.08 -14.04 -7.44
N LYS A 64 13.72 -14.63 -8.46
CA LYS A 64 14.00 -13.91 -9.72
C LYS A 64 12.70 -13.38 -10.35
N PHE A 65 11.62 -14.17 -10.28
CA PHE A 65 10.31 -13.80 -10.77
C PHE A 65 9.78 -12.54 -10.07
N ALA A 66 9.73 -12.51 -8.73
CA ALA A 66 9.23 -11.36 -7.98
C ALA A 66 9.98 -10.07 -8.36
N ARG A 67 11.32 -10.11 -8.47
CA ARG A 67 12.11 -8.95 -8.89
C ARG A 67 11.75 -8.45 -10.29
N ASP A 68 11.54 -9.34 -11.25
CA ASP A 68 11.21 -8.97 -12.62
C ASP A 68 9.75 -8.50 -12.74
N LEU A 69 8.84 -9.06 -11.93
CA LEU A 69 7.46 -8.62 -11.82
C LEU A 69 7.39 -7.20 -11.24
N PHE A 70 7.99 -6.94 -10.09
CA PHE A 70 8.01 -5.61 -9.47
C PHE A 70 8.67 -4.54 -10.37
N ARG A 71 9.73 -4.88 -11.09
CA ARG A 71 10.31 -4.00 -12.12
C ARG A 71 9.34 -3.69 -13.25
N THR A 72 8.51 -4.66 -13.62
CA THR A 72 7.47 -4.46 -14.64
C THR A 72 6.36 -3.57 -14.09
N LEU A 73 5.84 -3.84 -12.90
CA LEU A 73 4.77 -3.04 -12.28
C LEU A 73 5.19 -1.58 -12.10
N VAL A 74 6.41 -1.31 -11.64
CA VAL A 74 6.94 0.07 -11.49
C VAL A 74 7.02 0.78 -12.84
N LYS A 75 7.39 0.09 -13.93
CA LYS A 75 7.38 0.70 -15.28
C LYS A 75 5.98 1.12 -15.74
N TRP A 76 4.95 0.46 -15.22
CA TRP A 76 3.55 0.75 -15.50
C TRP A 76 2.91 1.69 -14.46
N ASN A 77 3.72 2.35 -13.65
CA ASN A 77 3.28 3.36 -12.68
C ASN A 77 2.21 2.84 -11.71
N VAL A 78 2.39 1.60 -11.25
CA VAL A 78 1.59 1.03 -10.17
C VAL A 78 1.70 1.89 -8.91
N ASP A 79 0.59 2.09 -8.21
CA ASP A 79 0.58 2.75 -6.92
C ASP A 79 1.09 1.80 -5.83
N VAL A 80 2.30 2.08 -5.35
CA VAL A 80 2.97 1.30 -4.29
C VAL A 80 2.30 1.42 -2.92
N ASN A 81 1.36 2.36 -2.77
CA ASN A 81 0.58 2.60 -1.56
C ASN A 81 -0.91 2.28 -1.74
N ALA A 82 -1.29 1.62 -2.84
CA ALA A 82 -2.67 1.19 -3.07
C ALA A 82 -3.18 0.38 -1.88
N LEU A 83 -4.48 0.50 -1.57
CA LEU A 83 -5.08 -0.23 -0.45
C LEU A 83 -6.01 -1.32 -0.98
N THR A 84 -6.04 -2.46 -0.30
CA THR A 84 -7.12 -3.45 -0.47
C THR A 84 -8.46 -2.87 0.02
N GLY A 85 -9.56 -3.58 -0.25
CA GLY A 85 -10.87 -3.25 0.31
C GLY A 85 -10.91 -3.26 1.85
N GLU A 86 -9.98 -3.96 2.49
CA GLU A 86 -9.81 -3.98 3.95
C GLU A 86 -8.82 -2.91 4.46
N GLY A 87 -8.23 -2.13 3.56
CA GLY A 87 -7.30 -1.06 3.89
C GLY A 87 -5.87 -1.53 4.18
N TYR A 88 -5.45 -2.70 3.67
CA TYR A 88 -4.05 -3.14 3.76
C TYR A 88 -3.25 -2.61 2.58
N SER A 89 -2.08 -2.05 2.84
CA SER A 89 -1.13 -1.65 1.80
C SER A 89 -0.31 -2.86 1.30
N PRO A 90 0.41 -2.74 0.17
CA PRO A 90 1.26 -3.82 -0.30
C PRO A 90 2.44 -4.05 0.64
N LEU A 91 2.82 -3.03 1.41
CA LEU A 91 3.86 -3.11 2.44
C LEU A 91 3.37 -3.89 3.66
N ASP A 92 2.11 -3.71 4.07
CA ASP A 92 1.50 -4.50 5.15
C ASP A 92 1.49 -5.99 4.82
N ILE A 93 1.10 -6.34 3.58
CA ILE A 93 1.08 -7.72 3.08
C ILE A 93 2.50 -8.31 3.03
N ALA A 94 3.48 -7.55 2.52
CA ALA A 94 4.86 -8.02 2.46
C ALA A 94 5.42 -8.27 3.87
N VAL A 95 5.10 -7.40 4.84
CA VAL A 95 5.55 -7.54 6.23
C VAL A 95 4.88 -8.72 6.93
N SER A 96 3.56 -8.90 6.78
CA SER A 96 2.86 -10.03 7.42
C SER A 96 3.31 -11.40 6.89
N ASN A 97 3.78 -11.46 5.64
CA ASN A 97 4.30 -12.67 5.00
C ASN A 97 5.83 -12.85 5.13
N ASP A 98 6.49 -12.04 5.98
CA ASP A 98 7.95 -12.00 6.18
C ASP A 98 8.76 -11.89 4.86
N ARG A 99 8.29 -11.04 3.94
CA ARG A 99 8.92 -10.82 2.63
C ARG A 99 9.95 -9.71 2.70
N LEU A 100 11.04 -9.93 3.45
CA LEU A 100 12.07 -8.91 3.74
C LEU A 100 12.56 -8.13 2.50
N GLU A 101 12.87 -8.81 1.41
CA GLU A 101 13.38 -8.16 0.20
C GLU A 101 12.28 -7.41 -0.57
N THR A 102 11.04 -7.92 -0.56
CA THR A 102 9.87 -7.20 -1.09
C THR A 102 9.61 -5.94 -0.28
N THR A 103 9.66 -6.03 1.05
CA THR A 103 9.59 -4.88 1.97
C THR A 103 10.66 -3.83 1.64
N LYS A 104 11.91 -4.24 1.45
CA LYS A 104 12.99 -3.32 1.03
C LYS A 104 12.70 -2.67 -0.32
N PHE A 105 12.21 -3.44 -1.28
CA PHE A 105 11.88 -2.94 -2.61
C PHE A 105 10.77 -1.88 -2.54
N LEU A 106 9.66 -2.20 -1.87
CA LEU A 106 8.52 -1.30 -1.70
C LEU A 106 8.95 0.01 -1.03
N LEU A 107 9.67 -0.08 0.11
CA LEU A 107 10.19 1.10 0.81
C LEU A 107 11.10 1.97 -0.09
N LYS A 108 11.98 1.33 -0.87
CA LYS A 108 12.87 2.03 -1.82
C LYS A 108 12.09 2.76 -2.92
N HIS A 109 10.92 2.24 -3.28
CA HIS A 109 10.05 2.79 -4.33
C HIS A 109 8.94 3.69 -3.78
N GLY A 110 9.03 4.13 -2.52
CA GLY A 110 8.14 5.15 -1.96
C GLY A 110 6.93 4.62 -1.19
N ALA A 111 6.90 3.32 -0.86
CA ALA A 111 5.91 2.78 0.06
C ALA A 111 6.05 3.43 1.43
N GLN A 112 4.93 3.86 1.99
CA GLN A 112 4.86 4.57 3.26
C GLN A 112 4.50 3.58 4.38
N PRO A 113 5.44 3.27 5.29
CA PRO A 113 5.11 2.48 6.46
C PRO A 113 4.14 3.24 7.36
N SER A 114 3.21 2.50 7.96
CA SER A 114 2.29 3.01 8.96
C SER A 114 2.58 2.43 10.35
N ASP A 115 1.91 2.95 11.39
CA ASP A 115 1.90 2.31 12.71
C ASP A 115 1.40 0.86 12.60
N ARG A 116 0.37 0.59 11.77
CA ARG A 116 -0.14 -0.76 11.52
C ARG A 116 0.93 -1.67 10.93
N THR A 117 1.72 -1.16 9.97
CA THR A 117 2.82 -1.93 9.37
C THR A 117 3.83 -2.37 10.42
N LEU A 118 4.11 -1.49 11.40
CA LEU A 118 5.00 -1.82 12.52
C LEU A 118 4.36 -2.83 13.48
N GLU A 119 3.09 -2.68 13.79
CA GLU A 119 2.31 -3.62 14.62
C GLU A 119 2.31 -5.02 13.99
N LEU A 120 2.09 -5.14 12.68
CA LEU A 120 2.18 -6.42 11.95
C LEU A 120 3.57 -7.05 12.08
N ALA A 121 4.64 -6.27 11.91
CA ALA A 121 6.00 -6.81 12.05
C ALA A 121 6.25 -7.40 13.45
N GLN A 122 5.67 -6.80 14.49
CA GLN A 122 5.79 -7.25 15.87
C GLN A 122 4.92 -8.48 16.16
N GLU A 123 3.67 -8.46 15.70
CA GLU A 123 2.72 -9.58 15.86
C GLU A 123 3.26 -10.88 15.24
N PHE A 124 3.83 -10.78 14.05
CA PHE A 124 4.41 -11.93 13.35
C PHE A 124 5.88 -12.22 13.71
N ASN A 125 6.46 -11.48 14.67
CA ASN A 125 7.86 -11.62 15.11
C ASN A 125 8.91 -11.46 13.99
N ASN A 126 8.64 -10.57 13.03
CA ASN A 126 9.49 -10.30 11.87
C ASN A 126 10.54 -9.23 12.19
N ALA A 127 11.49 -9.55 13.07
CA ALA A 127 12.47 -8.59 13.61
C ALA A 127 13.27 -7.81 12.53
N SER A 128 13.58 -8.46 11.41
CA SER A 128 14.28 -7.82 10.29
C SER A 128 13.42 -6.75 9.61
N CYS A 129 12.14 -7.06 9.37
CA CYS A 129 11.16 -6.12 8.83
C CYS A 129 10.91 -4.99 9.84
N GLU A 130 10.70 -5.32 11.11
CA GLU A 130 10.46 -4.33 12.17
C GLU A 130 11.57 -3.27 12.21
N LYS A 131 12.83 -3.69 12.24
CA LYS A 131 13.98 -2.77 12.27
C LYS A 131 14.02 -1.85 11.04
N LEU A 132 13.68 -2.38 9.85
CA LEU A 132 13.62 -1.59 8.62
C LEU A 132 12.48 -0.57 8.64
N ILE A 133 11.30 -0.99 9.10
CA ILE A 133 10.11 -0.14 9.22
C ILE A 133 10.37 0.99 10.23
N GLN A 134 10.92 0.69 11.41
CA GLN A 134 11.31 1.69 12.40
C GLN A 134 12.29 2.72 11.83
N LYS A 135 13.31 2.25 11.08
CA LYS A 135 14.28 3.13 10.41
C LYS A 135 13.59 4.04 9.39
N SER A 136 12.68 3.49 8.58
CA SER A 136 11.95 4.25 7.58
C SER A 136 11.04 5.31 8.21
N LEU A 137 10.26 4.93 9.24
CA LEU A 137 9.42 5.85 10.02
C LEU A 137 10.22 6.99 10.65
N ALA A 138 11.40 6.69 11.21
CA ALA A 138 12.28 7.71 11.77
C ALA A 138 12.78 8.69 10.70
N SER A 139 13.10 8.19 9.50
CA SER A 139 13.51 9.02 8.36
C SER A 139 12.38 9.94 7.89
N VAL A 140 11.15 9.43 7.77
CA VAL A 140 9.97 10.20 7.40
C VAL A 140 9.72 11.31 8.42
N SER A 141 9.74 10.97 9.72
CA SER A 141 9.58 11.96 10.78
C SER A 141 10.71 12.99 10.81
N ALA A 142 11.94 12.63 10.47
CA ALA A 142 13.05 13.57 10.42
C ALA A 142 12.87 14.58 9.28
N GLY A 143 12.52 14.12 8.08
CA GLY A 143 12.41 14.96 6.88
C GLY A 143 11.16 15.83 6.77
N TYR A 144 10.11 15.58 7.58
CA TYR A 144 8.84 16.31 7.44
C TYR A 144 8.94 17.80 7.81
N ASP A 145 8.44 18.73 7.01
CA ASP A 145 8.49 20.15 7.37
C ASP A 145 7.52 20.49 8.51
N THR A 146 8.01 21.13 9.57
CA THR A 146 7.19 21.41 10.76
C THR A 146 6.12 22.46 10.51
N ASP A 147 6.36 23.42 9.63
CA ASP A 147 5.39 24.48 9.33
C ASP A 147 4.26 23.95 8.46
N VAL A 148 4.58 23.06 7.51
CA VAL A 148 3.60 22.29 6.75
C VAL A 148 2.76 21.44 7.70
N LEU A 149 3.39 20.71 8.63
CA LEU A 149 2.68 19.88 9.61
C LEU A 149 1.71 20.69 10.47
N VAL A 150 2.12 21.86 10.97
CA VAL A 150 1.24 22.75 11.73
C VAL A 150 0.03 23.19 10.89
N LYS A 151 0.24 23.56 9.62
CA LYS A 151 -0.85 23.96 8.72
C LYS A 151 -1.84 22.81 8.48
N GLU A 152 -1.36 21.60 8.26
CA GLU A 152 -2.19 20.42 8.05
C GLU A 152 -3.00 20.05 9.30
N LEU A 153 -2.37 20.07 10.48
CA LEU A 153 -3.05 19.80 11.75
C LEU A 153 -4.13 20.83 12.04
N LYS A 154 -3.89 22.11 11.72
CA LYS A 154 -4.90 23.18 11.81
C LYS A 154 -6.07 22.95 10.88
N LYS A 155 -5.84 22.46 9.65
CA LYS A 155 -6.92 22.06 8.73
C LYS A 155 -7.75 20.90 9.28
N LEU A 156 -7.14 20.00 10.06
CA LEU A 156 -7.81 18.92 10.78
C LEU A 156 -8.50 19.37 12.08
N GLY A 157 -8.47 20.67 12.40
CA GLY A 157 -9.12 21.23 13.60
C GLY A 157 -8.27 21.17 14.88
N LEU A 158 -7.00 20.78 14.81
CA LEU A 158 -6.10 20.81 15.96
C LEU A 158 -5.32 22.12 16.03
N ASN A 159 -5.06 22.58 17.25
CA ASN A 159 -4.12 23.67 17.49
C ASN A 159 -2.86 23.13 18.18
N PRO A 160 -1.91 22.55 17.42
CA PRO A 160 -0.69 22.00 18.00
C PRO A 160 0.16 23.12 18.59
N GLY A 161 0.74 22.87 19.77
CA GLY A 161 1.80 23.71 20.33
C GLY A 161 3.11 23.59 19.53
N PRO A 162 4.23 24.12 20.06
CA PRO A 162 5.54 24.01 19.41
C PRO A 162 5.89 22.56 19.07
N ILE A 163 6.07 22.26 17.78
CA ILE A 163 6.43 20.92 17.32
C ILE A 163 7.93 20.71 17.46
N THR A 164 8.32 19.94 18.48
CA THR A 164 9.71 19.56 18.75
C THR A 164 10.05 18.20 18.13
N LYS A 165 11.33 17.80 18.17
CA LYS A 165 11.80 16.49 17.68
C LYS A 165 11.07 15.30 18.32
N THR A 166 10.62 15.44 19.57
CA THR A 166 9.94 14.36 20.32
C THR A 166 8.43 14.35 20.08
N THR A 167 7.81 15.51 19.85
CA THR A 167 6.36 15.62 19.60
C THR A 167 5.99 15.46 18.13
N LYS A 168 6.92 15.73 17.21
CA LYS A 168 6.70 15.61 15.76
C LYS A 168 6.23 14.21 15.31
N PRO A 169 6.83 13.09 15.78
CA PRO A 169 6.31 11.77 15.46
C PRO A 169 4.86 11.55 15.94
N VAL A 170 4.50 12.09 17.12
CA VAL A 170 3.15 11.94 17.69
C VAL A 170 2.11 12.62 16.80
N TYR A 171 2.40 13.85 16.34
CA TYR A 171 1.51 14.57 15.45
C TYR A 171 1.41 13.96 14.05
N LEU A 172 2.51 13.40 13.53
CA LEU A 172 2.48 12.67 12.25
C LEU A 172 1.60 11.42 12.36
N ARG A 173 1.75 10.63 13.43
CA ARG A 173 0.87 9.49 13.71
C ARG A 173 -0.60 9.88 13.83
N TYR A 174 -0.88 11.00 14.50
CA TYR A 174 -2.25 11.52 14.59
C TYR A 174 -2.81 11.81 13.20
N LYS A 175 -2.03 12.50 12.36
CA LYS A 175 -2.42 12.86 11.00
C LYS A 175 -2.72 11.61 10.18
N ASP A 176 -1.85 10.61 10.21
CA ASP A 176 -1.99 9.38 9.44
C ASP A 176 -3.27 8.62 9.84
N ARG A 177 -3.55 8.51 11.15
CA ARG A 177 -4.79 7.89 11.66
C ARG A 177 -6.06 8.61 11.22
N HIS A 178 -6.03 9.94 11.10
CA HIS A 178 -7.18 10.73 10.66
C HIS A 178 -7.38 10.68 9.15
N MET A 179 -6.31 10.63 8.36
CA MET A 179 -6.39 10.42 6.91
C MET A 179 -6.95 9.02 6.58
N LEU A 180 -6.59 8.00 7.36
CA LEU A 180 -7.14 6.64 7.22
C LEU A 180 -8.62 6.52 7.62
N LYS A 181 -9.10 7.38 8.54
CA LYS A 181 -10.52 7.42 8.96
C LYS A 181 -11.40 8.35 8.12
N GLY A 182 -10.83 9.06 7.15
CA GLY A 182 -11.52 10.02 6.29
C GLY A 182 -12.65 9.46 5.41
N GLY A 183 -12.91 8.15 5.43
CA GLY A 183 -14.12 7.52 4.87
C GLY A 183 -15.34 7.53 5.79
N THR A 184 -15.23 7.94 7.06
CA THR A 184 -16.39 8.09 7.96
C THR A 184 -16.29 9.38 8.77
N GLU A 185 -17.19 10.33 8.48
CA GLU A 185 -17.45 11.50 9.32
C GLU A 185 -17.84 11.05 10.74
N VAL A 186 -16.88 10.94 11.65
CA VAL A 186 -17.19 10.96 13.08
C VAL A 186 -17.26 12.42 13.51
N LYS A 187 -18.45 13.00 13.39
CA LYS A 187 -18.80 14.26 14.07
C LYS A 187 -18.63 14.04 15.58
N GLN A 188 -17.53 14.52 16.15
CA GLN A 188 -17.41 14.63 17.59
C GLN A 188 -18.29 15.79 18.06
N ARG A 189 -19.38 15.42 18.73
CA ARG A 189 -20.34 16.30 19.40
C ARG A 189 -19.76 16.61 20.78
N TRP A 190 -19.60 17.90 21.09
CA TRP A 190 -19.38 18.39 22.46
C TRP A 190 -20.74 18.50 23.16
#